data_AF-A0A938S9Z0-F1
#
_entry.id   AF-A0A938S9Z0-F1
#
_cell.length_a   1.000
_cell.length_b   1.000
_cell.length_c   1.000
_cell.angle_alpha   90.00
_cell.angle_beta   90.00
_cell.angle_gamma   90.00
#
_symmetry.space_group_name_H-M   'P 1'
#
loop_
_entity.id
_entity.type
_entity.pdbx_description
1 polymer ?
#
loop_
_entity_poly.entity_id
_entity_poly.type
_entity_poly.pdbx_seq_one_letter_code
_entity_poly.pdbx_strand_id
1 'polypeptide(L)'
;MSMKRLVALCLALAAVGLTWPSGAQERKDPEVREEAKRLLRSYWTDFASPETNLAYGRRLNGPKGIAVLASPAEIRQGLVRGQPVPYGYGSGIEDIALHNGHLLFALCDAYEATKEAEFADAARRVFSGLKRVGTVSPVPGFVPRGPHPDGKSYYRDSSLDQHTTYVYGLWRYSRSELATDADKAFIRDALAQFGKRMERNGWFVKNEDDSQVAHVGFCWLQWTDVGAGTLLTVLAAIHDATADAHWRDLYSARSLM
;
A
#
# COMPACT_ATOMS: atom_id res chain seq x y z
N MET A 1 25.92 20.29 -39.02
CA MET A 1 25.95 18.89 -39.52
C MET A 1 24.59 18.61 -40.13
N SER A 2 24.51 18.35 -41.45
CA SER A 2 23.23 18.23 -42.17
C SER A 2 22.38 17.08 -41.63
N MET A 3 21.05 17.27 -41.60
CA MET A 3 20.04 16.28 -41.16
C MET A 3 20.19 14.90 -41.83
N LYS A 4 20.81 14.86 -43.02
CA LYS A 4 21.16 13.62 -43.73
C LYS A 4 22.28 12.80 -43.07
N ARG A 5 23.18 13.41 -42.29
CA ARG A 5 24.25 12.72 -41.55
C ARG A 5 23.78 12.18 -40.19
N LEU A 6 22.72 12.74 -39.61
CA LEU A 6 22.14 12.24 -38.35
C LEU A 6 21.33 10.95 -38.60
N VAL A 7 20.58 10.89 -39.71
CA VAL A 7 19.81 9.69 -40.11
C VAL A 7 20.73 8.51 -40.45
N ALA A 8 21.90 8.77 -41.06
CA ALA A 8 22.88 7.73 -41.35
C ALA A 8 23.55 7.15 -40.08
N LEU A 9 23.70 7.94 -39.02
CA LEU A 9 24.29 7.47 -37.75
C LEU A 9 23.28 6.65 -36.93
N CYS A 10 21.98 6.97 -37.00
CA CYS A 10 20.92 6.16 -36.39
C CYS A 10 20.73 4.80 -37.09
N LEU A 11 20.97 4.72 -38.40
CA LEU A 11 20.89 3.46 -39.14
C LEU A 11 22.14 2.57 -38.97
N ALA A 12 23.30 3.13 -38.68
CA ALA A 12 24.52 2.36 -38.44
C ALA A 12 24.54 1.65 -37.07
N LEU A 13 23.81 2.18 -36.07
CA LEU A 13 23.64 1.51 -34.77
C LEU A 13 22.61 0.37 -34.81
N ALA A 14 21.82 0.25 -35.88
CA ALA A 14 20.92 -0.88 -36.10
C ALA A 14 21.64 -2.11 -36.73
N ALA A 15 22.88 -1.95 -37.21
CA ALA A 15 23.63 -3.00 -37.92
C ALA A 15 24.66 -3.73 -37.03
N VAL A 16 24.93 -3.25 -35.82
CA VAL A 16 25.61 -4.07 -34.80
C VAL A 16 24.51 -4.85 -34.11
N GLY A 17 24.34 -6.11 -34.52
CA GLY A 17 23.46 -7.07 -33.88
C GLY A 17 23.85 -7.27 -32.42
N LEU A 18 23.45 -6.33 -31.55
CA LEU A 18 23.16 -6.63 -30.16
C LEU A 18 21.85 -7.40 -30.19
N THR A 19 21.97 -8.72 -30.38
CA THR A 19 20.93 -9.64 -29.94
C THR A 19 20.78 -9.38 -28.45
N TRP A 20 19.77 -8.61 -28.09
CA TRP A 20 19.21 -8.65 -26.74
C TRP A 20 19.03 -10.13 -26.42
N PRO A 21 19.56 -10.65 -25.30
CA PRO A 21 19.37 -12.05 -25.00
C PRO A 21 17.85 -12.29 -24.90
N SER A 22 17.29 -12.87 -25.95
CA SER A 22 15.92 -13.39 -26.02
C SER A 22 15.85 -14.69 -25.22
N GLY A 23 16.41 -14.67 -24.01
CA GLY A 23 16.42 -15.76 -23.04
C GLY A 23 15.25 -15.67 -22.07
N ALA A 24 14.41 -14.63 -22.17
CA ALA A 24 13.08 -14.68 -21.58
C ALA A 24 12.21 -15.56 -22.48
N GLN A 25 12.33 -16.88 -22.29
CA GLN A 25 11.36 -17.83 -22.80
C GLN A 25 9.98 -17.31 -22.41
N GLU A 26 9.15 -17.00 -23.40
CA GLU A 26 7.81 -16.45 -23.21
C GLU A 26 7.03 -17.45 -22.37
N ARG A 27 6.92 -17.19 -21.06
CA ARG A 27 6.25 -18.09 -20.13
C ARG A 27 4.78 -18.10 -20.48
N LYS A 28 4.23 -19.28 -20.75
CA LYS A 28 2.80 -19.44 -21.05
C LYS A 28 1.98 -19.00 -19.83
N ASP A 29 0.82 -18.40 -20.05
CA ASP A 29 -0.07 -17.91 -18.99
C ASP A 29 -0.33 -18.92 -17.85
N PRO A 30 -0.50 -20.25 -18.09
CA PRO A 30 -0.68 -21.21 -17.01
C PRO A 30 0.54 -21.36 -16.09
N GLU A 31 1.77 -21.28 -16.63
CA GLU A 31 3.00 -21.41 -15.84
C GLU A 31 3.21 -20.19 -14.95
N VAL A 32 2.96 -18.98 -15.48
CA VAL A 32 3.01 -17.73 -14.71
C VAL A 32 1.98 -17.76 -13.58
N ARG A 33 0.77 -18.25 -13.86
CA ARG A 33 -0.31 -18.36 -12.88
C ARG A 33 0.04 -19.30 -11.73
N GLU A 34 0.51 -20.51 -12.03
CA GLU A 34 0.87 -21.48 -10.99
C GLU A 34 2.08 -21.01 -10.18
N GLU A 35 3.05 -20.34 -10.82
CA GLU A 35 4.17 -19.74 -10.11
C GLU A 35 3.71 -18.60 -9.18
N ALA A 36 2.77 -17.75 -9.62
CA ALA A 36 2.19 -16.71 -8.78
C ALA A 36 1.48 -17.30 -7.54
N LYS A 37 0.70 -18.38 -7.71
CA LYS A 37 0.08 -19.10 -6.58
C LYS A 37 1.14 -19.71 -5.65
N ARG A 38 2.21 -20.29 -6.19
CA ARG A 38 3.31 -20.84 -5.39
C ARG A 38 4.00 -19.75 -4.57
N LEU A 39 4.31 -18.60 -5.19
CA LEU A 39 4.91 -17.45 -4.51
C LEU A 39 4.00 -16.87 -3.43
N LEU A 40 2.69 -16.76 -3.71
CA LEU A 40 1.70 -16.33 -2.73
C LEU A 40 1.67 -17.25 -1.51
N ARG A 41 1.62 -18.58 -1.72
CA ARG A 41 1.65 -19.58 -0.63
C ARG A 41 2.92 -19.47 0.20
N SER A 42 4.09 -19.33 -0.42
CA SER A 42 5.36 -19.13 0.28
C SER A 42 5.36 -17.83 1.07
N TYR A 43 4.95 -16.72 0.45
CA TYR A 43 4.89 -15.42 1.11
C TYR A 43 3.98 -15.45 2.33
N TRP A 44 2.80 -16.07 2.19
CA TRP A 44 1.87 -16.22 3.30
C TRP A 44 2.43 -17.09 4.43
N THR A 45 3.00 -18.24 4.09
CA THR A 45 3.58 -19.19 5.06
C THR A 45 4.73 -18.57 5.84
N ASP A 46 5.54 -17.75 5.18
CA ASP A 46 6.76 -17.21 5.75
C ASP A 46 6.54 -15.91 6.53
N PHE A 47 5.62 -15.04 6.08
CA PHE A 47 5.52 -13.66 6.57
C PHE A 47 4.18 -13.30 7.22
N ALA A 48 3.13 -14.12 7.05
CA ALA A 48 1.80 -13.75 7.54
C ALA A 48 1.52 -14.24 8.96
N SER A 49 0.75 -13.44 9.71
CA SER A 49 0.17 -13.84 10.99
C SER A 49 -1.31 -14.21 10.79
N PRO A 50 -1.75 -15.41 11.23
CA PRO A 50 -3.17 -15.76 11.21
C PRO A 50 -4.00 -14.93 12.19
N GLU A 51 -3.38 -14.40 13.25
CA GLU A 51 -4.05 -13.54 14.23
C GLU A 51 -4.52 -12.24 13.60
N THR A 52 -3.72 -11.66 12.69
CA THR A 52 -4.02 -10.37 12.04
C THR A 52 -4.46 -10.47 10.59
N ASN A 53 -4.30 -11.62 9.93
CA ASN A 53 -4.52 -11.75 8.48
C ASN A 53 -3.71 -10.76 7.65
N LEU A 54 -2.49 -10.47 8.08
CA LEU A 54 -1.57 -9.52 7.44
C LEU A 54 -0.21 -10.19 7.25
N ALA A 55 0.48 -9.83 6.17
CA ALA A 55 1.88 -10.15 5.94
C ALA A 55 2.79 -9.07 6.54
N TYR A 56 3.92 -9.50 7.13
CA TYR A 56 4.86 -8.64 7.84
C TYR A 56 6.16 -8.46 7.06
N GLY A 57 6.91 -7.39 7.34
CA GLY A 57 8.22 -7.13 6.71
C GLY A 57 9.36 -8.03 7.21
N ARG A 58 9.04 -9.00 8.08
CA ARG A 58 9.97 -9.98 8.65
C ARG A 58 9.38 -11.38 8.57
N ARG A 59 10.23 -12.36 8.32
CA ARG A 59 9.85 -13.78 8.30
C ARG A 59 9.48 -14.22 9.71
N LEU A 60 8.24 -14.67 9.89
CA LEU A 60 7.66 -15.05 11.19
C LEU A 60 7.77 -16.55 11.48
N ASN A 61 8.01 -17.41 10.49
CA ASN A 61 8.17 -18.85 10.68
C ASN A 61 9.63 -19.29 10.94
N GLY A 62 10.54 -18.34 11.18
CA GLY A 62 11.94 -18.63 11.54
C GLY A 62 12.12 -18.99 13.02
N PRO A 63 13.36 -19.31 13.45
CA PRO A 63 13.64 -19.73 14.84
C PRO A 63 13.25 -18.73 15.92
N LYS A 64 13.25 -17.43 15.58
CA LYS A 64 12.83 -16.35 16.49
C LYS A 64 11.31 -16.12 16.49
N GLY A 65 10.57 -16.71 15.56
CA GLY A 65 9.12 -16.53 15.47
C GLY A 65 8.71 -15.06 15.39
N ILE A 66 7.69 -14.70 16.16
CA ILE A 66 7.21 -13.32 16.35
C ILE A 66 8.27 -12.43 17.03
N ALA A 67 9.23 -12.99 17.79
CA ALA A 67 10.26 -12.21 18.49
C ALA A 67 11.32 -11.57 17.55
N VAL A 68 11.20 -11.74 16.23
CA VAL A 68 11.92 -10.90 15.25
C VAL A 68 11.37 -9.47 15.18
N LEU A 69 10.14 -9.26 15.65
CA LEU A 69 9.47 -7.97 15.71
C LEU A 69 9.80 -7.25 17.02
N ALA A 70 9.65 -5.92 17.05
CA ALA A 70 9.66 -5.17 18.28
C ALA A 70 8.53 -5.66 19.20
N SER A 71 8.82 -5.81 20.49
CA SER A 71 7.82 -6.30 21.44
C SER A 71 6.71 -5.26 21.66
N PRO A 72 5.48 -5.69 22.03
CA PRO A 72 4.44 -4.76 22.46
C PRO A 72 4.86 -3.76 23.53
N ALA A 73 5.79 -4.15 24.42
CA ALA A 73 6.33 -3.28 25.46
C ALA A 73 7.22 -2.16 24.88
N GLU A 74 8.10 -2.51 23.94
CA GLU A 74 8.93 -1.53 23.22
C GLU A 74 8.07 -0.60 22.36
N ILE A 75 7.11 -1.15 21.61
CA ILE A 75 6.21 -0.37 20.74
C ILE A 75 5.47 0.70 21.56
N ARG A 76 4.92 0.34 22.73
CA ARG A 76 4.24 1.30 23.63
C ARG A 76 5.15 2.45 24.09
N GLN A 77 6.44 2.22 24.16
CA GLN A 77 7.44 3.21 24.56
C GLN A 77 8.06 3.94 23.36
N GLY A 78 7.65 3.61 22.12
CA GLY A 78 8.26 4.15 20.91
C GLY A 78 9.71 3.68 20.71
N LEU A 79 10.02 2.46 21.14
CA LEU A 79 11.36 1.89 21.09
C LEU A 79 11.49 0.81 20.01
N VAL A 80 12.69 0.69 19.45
CA VAL A 80 13.11 -0.47 18.66
C VAL A 80 14.47 -0.93 19.18
N ARG A 81 14.54 -2.17 19.71
CA ARG A 81 15.76 -2.74 20.29
C ARG A 81 16.33 -1.85 21.40
N GLY A 82 15.45 -1.34 22.24
CA GLY A 82 15.78 -0.43 23.35
C GLY A 82 16.19 1.00 22.96
N GLN A 83 16.15 1.38 21.67
CA GLN A 83 16.47 2.74 21.22
C GLN A 83 15.20 3.54 20.89
N PRO A 84 15.15 4.85 21.19
CA PRO A 84 14.01 5.69 20.85
C PRO A 84 13.88 5.86 19.33
N VAL A 85 12.86 5.21 18.77
CA VAL A 85 12.51 5.24 17.35
C VAL A 85 10.98 5.34 17.25
N PRO A 86 10.39 6.53 17.51
CA PRO A 86 8.94 6.69 17.59
C PRO A 86 8.20 6.39 16.28
N TYR A 87 8.90 6.44 15.15
CA TYR A 87 8.44 6.03 13.81
C TYR A 87 8.69 4.55 13.49
N GLY A 88 9.17 3.77 14.45
CA GLY A 88 9.17 2.30 14.40
C GLY A 88 10.10 1.63 13.41
N TYR A 89 11.00 2.35 12.75
CA TYR A 89 11.92 1.75 11.77
C TYR A 89 12.74 0.61 12.36
N GLY A 90 12.79 -0.51 11.64
CA GLY A 90 13.47 -1.73 12.08
C GLY A 90 12.65 -2.60 13.02
N SER A 91 11.43 -2.20 13.41
CA SER A 91 10.53 -2.96 14.28
C SER A 91 9.95 -4.22 13.65
N GLY A 92 10.00 -4.35 12.33
CA GLY A 92 9.32 -5.38 11.55
C GLY A 92 7.82 -5.15 11.33
N ILE A 93 7.22 -4.14 11.96
CA ILE A 93 5.81 -3.74 11.78
C ILE A 93 5.67 -2.35 11.15
N GLU A 94 6.78 -1.73 10.76
CA GLU A 94 6.83 -0.36 10.27
C GLU A 94 6.08 -0.16 8.97
N ASP A 95 5.87 -1.21 8.16
CA ASP A 95 5.39 -1.13 6.76
C ASP A 95 4.17 -2.02 6.49
N ILE A 96 3.33 -2.26 7.50
CA ILE A 96 2.19 -3.19 7.37
C ILE A 96 1.15 -2.69 6.37
N ALA A 97 0.71 -1.44 6.47
CA ALA A 97 -0.22 -0.85 5.50
C ALA A 97 0.40 -0.80 4.08
N LEU A 98 1.70 -0.50 4.00
CA LEU A 98 2.47 -0.45 2.77
C LEU A 98 2.46 -1.79 2.02
N HIS A 99 2.88 -2.88 2.68
CA HIS A 99 2.93 -4.19 2.05
C HIS A 99 1.54 -4.75 1.72
N ASN A 100 0.61 -4.66 2.67
CA ASN A 100 -0.69 -5.32 2.51
C ASN A 100 -1.63 -4.55 1.59
N GLY A 101 -1.49 -3.22 1.48
CA GLY A 101 -2.20 -2.41 0.48
C GLY A 101 -1.84 -2.83 -0.95
N HIS A 102 -0.53 -2.95 -1.24
CA HIS A 102 -0.05 -3.44 -2.54
C HIS A 102 -0.46 -4.90 -2.80
N LEU A 103 -0.33 -5.77 -1.80
CA LEU A 103 -0.73 -7.17 -1.93
C LEU A 103 -2.22 -7.27 -2.26
N LEU A 104 -3.09 -6.52 -1.56
CA LEU A 104 -4.52 -6.53 -1.84
C LEU A 104 -4.82 -6.08 -3.27
N PHE A 105 -4.16 -5.02 -3.73
CA PHE A 105 -4.30 -4.52 -5.08
C PHE A 105 -3.96 -5.61 -6.11
N ALA A 106 -2.77 -6.21 -5.98
CA ALA A 106 -2.29 -7.25 -6.88
C ALA A 106 -3.17 -8.51 -6.87
N LEU A 107 -3.72 -8.89 -5.71
CA LEU A 107 -4.64 -10.03 -5.59
C LEU A 107 -5.97 -9.76 -6.29
N CYS A 108 -6.47 -8.53 -6.26
CA CYS A 108 -7.66 -8.15 -7.02
C CYS A 108 -7.43 -8.26 -8.53
N ASP A 109 -6.28 -7.76 -9.02
CA ASP A 109 -5.90 -7.88 -10.44
C ASP A 109 -5.73 -9.34 -10.86
N ALA A 110 -5.03 -10.14 -10.04
CA ALA A 110 -4.82 -11.55 -10.30
C ALA A 110 -6.15 -12.32 -10.35
N TYR A 111 -7.07 -12.04 -9.43
CA TYR A 111 -8.39 -12.65 -9.45
C TYR A 111 -9.21 -12.20 -10.67
N GLU A 112 -9.21 -10.92 -11.00
CA GLU A 112 -9.95 -10.41 -12.17
C GLU A 112 -9.47 -11.07 -13.47
N ALA A 113 -8.15 -11.23 -13.63
CA ALA A 113 -7.54 -11.83 -14.80
C ALA A 113 -7.74 -13.35 -14.91
N THR A 114 -7.89 -14.07 -13.79
CA THR A 114 -7.80 -15.54 -13.77
C THR A 114 -9.02 -16.25 -13.21
N LYS A 115 -9.83 -15.56 -12.40
CA LYS A 115 -10.98 -16.07 -11.64
C LYS A 115 -10.65 -17.22 -10.67
N GLU A 116 -9.38 -17.35 -10.28
CA GLU A 116 -8.92 -18.40 -9.37
C GLU A 116 -9.35 -18.13 -7.91
N ALA A 117 -9.97 -19.13 -7.28
CA ALA A 117 -10.45 -19.01 -5.90
C ALA A 117 -9.33 -18.68 -4.89
N GLU A 118 -8.11 -19.16 -5.12
CA GLU A 118 -6.97 -18.91 -4.22
C GLU A 118 -6.62 -17.42 -4.10
N PHE A 119 -6.68 -16.66 -5.21
CA PHE A 119 -6.48 -15.20 -5.17
C PHE A 119 -7.66 -14.49 -4.51
N ALA A 120 -8.89 -14.95 -4.75
CA ALA A 120 -10.08 -14.42 -4.09
C ALA A 120 -10.02 -14.55 -2.57
N ASP A 121 -9.65 -15.74 -2.08
CA ASP A 121 -9.58 -16.03 -0.66
C ASP A 121 -8.44 -15.26 0.03
N ALA A 122 -7.28 -15.15 -0.64
CA ALA A 122 -6.20 -14.30 -0.17
C ALA A 122 -6.60 -12.82 -0.12
N ALA A 123 -7.30 -12.31 -1.14
CA ALA A 123 -7.76 -10.91 -1.17
C ALA A 123 -8.71 -10.61 -0.01
N ARG A 124 -9.72 -11.45 0.22
CA ARG A 124 -10.65 -11.32 1.35
C ARG A 124 -9.93 -11.35 2.69
N ARG A 125 -8.94 -12.22 2.82
CA ARG A 125 -8.13 -12.35 4.03
C ARG A 125 -7.32 -11.08 4.31
N VAL A 126 -6.59 -10.59 3.32
CA VAL A 126 -5.80 -9.35 3.43
C VAL A 126 -6.71 -8.15 3.71
N PHE A 127 -7.85 -8.06 3.04
CA PHE A 127 -8.82 -6.99 3.28
C PHE A 127 -9.34 -6.99 4.73
N SER A 128 -9.62 -8.17 5.30
CA SER A 128 -9.98 -8.30 6.73
C SER A 128 -8.85 -7.81 7.65
N GLY A 129 -7.60 -8.06 7.28
CA GLY A 129 -6.43 -7.49 7.96
C GLY A 129 -6.35 -5.96 7.85
N LEU A 130 -6.56 -5.40 6.65
CA LEU A 130 -6.55 -3.95 6.43
C LEU A 130 -7.72 -3.23 7.11
N LYS A 131 -8.88 -3.89 7.30
CA LYS A 131 -9.94 -3.39 8.19
C LYS A 131 -9.37 -3.11 9.57
N ARG A 132 -8.60 -4.05 10.14
CA ARG A 132 -7.95 -3.86 11.45
C ARG A 132 -6.93 -2.72 11.44
N VAL A 133 -6.12 -2.60 10.40
CA VAL A 133 -5.16 -1.48 10.28
C VAL A 133 -5.88 -0.14 10.39
N GLY A 134 -7.01 0.03 9.69
CA GLY A 134 -7.79 1.27 9.71
C GLY A 134 -8.59 1.52 10.99
N THR A 135 -8.70 0.55 11.89
CA THR A 135 -9.52 0.65 13.11
C THR A 135 -8.77 0.38 14.41
N VAL A 136 -7.47 0.07 14.37
CA VAL A 136 -6.69 -0.19 15.58
C VAL A 136 -6.37 1.10 16.35
N SER A 137 -6.28 2.22 15.62
CA SER A 137 -6.27 3.55 16.21
C SER A 137 -7.70 4.00 16.51
N PRO A 138 -7.96 4.64 17.65
CA PRO A 138 -9.24 5.28 17.93
C PRO A 138 -9.44 6.58 17.12
N VAL A 139 -8.41 7.08 16.41
CA VAL A 139 -8.47 8.34 15.68
C VAL A 139 -8.96 8.12 14.25
N PRO A 140 -10.13 8.66 13.87
CA PRO A 140 -10.70 8.47 12.54
C PRO A 140 -9.74 8.91 11.43
N GLY A 141 -9.57 8.04 10.42
CA GLY A 141 -8.76 8.32 9.24
C GLY A 141 -7.24 8.23 9.42
N PHE A 142 -6.74 7.86 10.61
CA PHE A 142 -5.31 7.62 10.82
C PHE A 142 -4.91 6.21 10.36
N VAL A 143 -3.83 6.10 9.58
CA VAL A 143 -3.25 4.81 9.18
C VAL A 143 -1.94 4.59 9.96
N PRO A 144 -1.92 3.69 10.96
CA PRO A 144 -0.76 3.48 11.82
C PRO A 144 0.28 2.54 11.21
N ARG A 145 1.51 2.59 11.74
CA ARG A 145 2.52 1.55 11.51
C ARG A 145 2.26 0.35 12.40
N GLY A 146 1.65 -0.68 11.82
CA GLY A 146 1.25 -1.90 12.50
C GLY A 146 -0.09 -2.42 11.99
N PRO A 147 -0.80 -3.26 12.76
CA PRO A 147 -0.48 -3.68 14.12
C PRO A 147 0.58 -4.78 14.19
N HIS A 148 1.13 -5.00 15.38
CA HIS A 148 1.82 -6.23 15.78
C HIS A 148 0.85 -7.43 15.75
N PRO A 149 1.32 -8.70 15.68
CA PRO A 149 0.46 -9.89 15.74
C PRO A 149 -0.45 -10.00 16.98
N ASP A 150 -0.24 -9.18 18.01
CA ASP A 150 -1.14 -9.07 19.17
C ASP A 150 -2.45 -8.34 18.84
N GLY A 151 -2.56 -7.81 17.62
CA GLY A 151 -3.73 -7.14 17.06
C GLY A 151 -3.95 -5.71 17.55
N LYS A 152 -3.10 -5.17 18.44
CA LYS A 152 -3.36 -3.88 19.10
C LYS A 152 -2.15 -2.96 19.27
N SER A 153 -0.92 -3.47 19.22
CA SER A 153 0.27 -2.64 19.37
C SER A 153 0.70 -2.06 18.02
N TYR A 154 0.89 -0.74 17.95
CA TYR A 154 1.31 -0.03 16.74
C TYR A 154 2.10 1.24 17.11
N TYR A 155 2.86 1.80 16.16
CA TYR A 155 3.48 3.11 16.33
C TYR A 155 2.53 4.23 15.90
N ARG A 156 2.57 5.34 16.63
CA ARG A 156 1.67 6.49 16.49
C ARG A 156 2.16 7.52 15.46
N ASP A 157 3.33 7.30 14.88
CA ASP A 157 3.84 8.00 13.69
C ASP A 157 3.59 7.13 12.46
N SER A 158 3.56 7.73 11.26
CA SER A 158 3.23 7.06 10.02
C SER A 158 3.97 7.70 8.84
N SER A 159 3.56 7.41 7.61
CA SER A 159 4.16 7.98 6.42
C SER A 159 3.17 8.09 5.26
N LEU A 160 3.56 8.93 4.30
CA LEU A 160 2.86 9.13 3.03
C LEU A 160 2.56 7.80 2.34
N ASP A 161 3.56 6.93 2.19
CA ASP A 161 3.43 5.65 1.50
C ASP A 161 2.44 4.68 2.18
N GLN A 162 2.39 4.64 3.51
CA GLN A 162 1.39 3.85 4.23
C GLN A 162 -0.03 4.32 3.91
N HIS A 163 -0.22 5.64 3.90
CA HIS A 163 -1.52 6.26 3.69
C HIS A 163 -1.97 6.03 2.24
N THR A 164 -1.09 6.22 1.26
CA THR A 164 -1.44 6.06 -0.16
C THR A 164 -1.80 4.63 -0.51
N THR A 165 -0.99 3.65 -0.10
CA THR A 165 -1.23 2.25 -0.47
C THR A 165 -2.41 1.66 0.29
N TYR A 166 -2.68 2.13 1.50
CA TYR A 166 -3.92 1.82 2.21
C TYR A 166 -5.13 2.28 1.40
N VAL A 167 -5.15 3.55 0.96
CA VAL A 167 -6.22 4.09 0.12
C VAL A 167 -6.36 3.30 -1.18
N TYR A 168 -5.25 3.04 -1.88
CA TYR A 168 -5.28 2.34 -3.17
C TYR A 168 -5.77 0.89 -3.04
N GLY A 169 -5.31 0.16 -2.02
CA GLY A 169 -5.74 -1.21 -1.76
C GLY A 169 -7.23 -1.29 -1.44
N LEU A 170 -7.73 -0.39 -0.58
CA LEU A 170 -9.17 -0.32 -0.26
C LEU A 170 -10.01 0.05 -1.48
N TRP A 171 -9.62 1.10 -2.21
CA TRP A 171 -10.31 1.53 -3.43
C TRP A 171 -10.36 0.39 -4.45
N ARG A 172 -9.22 -0.26 -4.73
CA ARG A 172 -9.16 -1.35 -5.71
C ARG A 172 -10.04 -2.54 -5.31
N TYR A 173 -10.08 -2.88 -4.03
CA TYR A 173 -10.96 -3.94 -3.52
C TYR A 173 -12.44 -3.54 -3.67
N SER A 174 -12.82 -2.29 -3.38
CA SER A 174 -14.20 -1.81 -3.54
C SER A 174 -14.74 -1.94 -4.98
N ARG A 175 -13.83 -1.88 -5.97
CA ARG A 175 -14.10 -2.05 -7.40
C ARG A 175 -14.11 -3.49 -7.87
N SER A 176 -13.61 -4.41 -7.06
CA SER A 176 -13.58 -5.85 -7.37
C SER A 176 -14.96 -6.48 -7.19
N GLU A 177 -15.27 -7.51 -7.98
CA GLU A 177 -16.45 -8.36 -7.78
C GLU A 177 -16.41 -9.14 -6.46
N LEU A 178 -15.24 -9.18 -5.80
CA LEU A 178 -15.05 -9.79 -4.48
C LEU A 178 -15.69 -8.98 -3.34
N ALA A 179 -15.83 -7.67 -3.49
CA ALA A 179 -16.30 -6.81 -2.42
C ALA A 179 -17.82 -6.91 -2.24
N THR A 180 -18.21 -7.28 -1.03
CA THR A 180 -19.62 -7.26 -0.61
C THR A 180 -20.09 -5.83 -0.36
N ASP A 181 -21.40 -5.63 -0.23
CA ASP A 181 -21.96 -4.31 0.11
C ASP A 181 -21.46 -3.82 1.48
N ALA A 182 -21.27 -4.74 2.44
CA ALA A 182 -20.69 -4.43 3.74
C ALA A 182 -19.22 -3.99 3.64
N ASP A 183 -18.45 -4.58 2.72
CA ASP A 183 -17.07 -4.18 2.48
C ASP A 183 -17.01 -2.80 1.83
N LYS A 184 -17.84 -2.55 0.81
CA LYS A 184 -17.95 -1.23 0.16
C LYS A 184 -18.41 -0.16 1.15
N ALA A 185 -19.33 -0.49 2.07
CA ALA A 185 -19.77 0.42 3.12
C ALA A 185 -18.63 0.78 4.08
N PHE A 186 -17.84 -0.21 4.52
CA PHE A 186 -16.65 0.04 5.33
C PHE A 186 -15.64 0.93 4.59
N ILE A 187 -15.33 0.60 3.34
CA ILE A 187 -14.33 1.33 2.55
C ILE A 187 -14.75 2.78 2.34
N ARG A 188 -16.03 3.02 2.02
CA ARG A 188 -16.58 4.36 1.91
C ARG A 188 -16.37 5.17 3.19
N ASP A 189 -16.70 4.60 4.35
CA ASP A 189 -16.53 5.29 5.63
C ASP A 189 -15.04 5.55 5.95
N ALA A 190 -14.19 4.53 5.80
CA ALA A 190 -12.75 4.64 6.05
C ALA A 190 -12.09 5.71 5.17
N LEU A 191 -12.40 5.74 3.86
CA LEU A 191 -11.85 6.72 2.93
C LEU A 191 -12.43 8.12 3.14
N ALA A 192 -13.69 8.24 3.54
CA ALA A 192 -14.27 9.53 3.91
C ALA A 192 -13.60 10.12 5.17
N GLN A 193 -13.35 9.29 6.20
CA GLN A 193 -12.65 9.72 7.42
C GLN A 193 -11.20 10.10 7.14
N PHE A 194 -10.51 9.30 6.31
CA PHE A 194 -9.16 9.59 5.83
C PHE A 194 -9.11 10.95 5.11
N GLY A 195 -9.99 11.17 4.14
CA GLY A 195 -10.03 12.41 3.36
C GLY A 195 -10.24 13.63 4.24
N LYS A 196 -11.22 13.55 5.15
CA LYS A 196 -11.50 14.62 6.13
C LYS A 196 -10.30 14.92 7.03
N ARG A 197 -9.58 13.88 7.49
CA ARG A 197 -8.37 14.05 8.29
C ARG A 197 -7.27 14.74 7.50
N MET A 198 -6.99 14.28 6.28
CA MET A 198 -5.97 14.86 5.42
C MET A 198 -6.27 16.32 5.09
N GLU A 199 -7.52 16.64 4.72
CA GLU A 199 -7.93 18.02 4.44
C GLU A 199 -7.77 18.91 5.68
N ARG A 200 -8.28 18.48 6.84
CA ARG A 200 -8.12 19.20 8.12
C ARG A 200 -6.64 19.47 8.46
N ASN A 201 -5.76 18.55 8.10
CA ASN A 201 -4.32 18.66 8.35
C ASN A 201 -3.56 19.42 7.26
N GLY A 202 -4.25 20.09 6.33
CA GLY A 202 -3.61 20.82 5.24
C GLY A 202 -2.80 19.91 4.32
N TRP A 203 -3.25 18.66 4.16
CA TRP A 203 -2.62 17.62 3.34
C TRP A 203 -1.21 17.20 3.78
N PHE A 204 -0.88 17.41 5.05
CA PHE A 204 0.24 16.74 5.70
C PHE A 204 -0.23 15.44 6.38
N VAL A 205 0.58 14.39 6.28
CA VAL A 205 0.42 13.24 7.17
C VAL A 205 1.03 13.61 8.52
N LYS A 206 0.19 13.64 9.55
CA LYS A 206 0.58 13.91 10.93
C LYS A 206 0.60 12.64 11.76
N ASN A 207 1.26 12.69 12.91
CA ASN A 207 1.13 11.65 13.92
C ASN A 207 -0.33 11.52 14.40
N GLU A 208 -0.63 10.46 15.15
CA GLU A 208 -2.00 10.08 15.51
C GLU A 208 -2.81 11.21 16.16
N ASP A 209 -2.20 12.04 16.99
CA ASP A 209 -2.88 13.13 17.70
C ASP A 209 -2.85 14.49 16.96
N ASP A 210 -2.36 14.52 15.71
CA ASP A 210 -2.23 15.72 14.88
C ASP A 210 -1.30 16.81 15.43
N SER A 211 -0.49 16.51 16.47
CA SER A 211 0.39 17.48 17.12
C SER A 211 1.61 17.84 16.27
N GLN A 212 2.09 16.93 15.42
CA GLN A 212 3.27 17.14 14.58
C GLN A 212 3.15 16.43 13.23
N VAL A 213 3.85 16.95 12.22
CA VAL A 213 4.04 16.24 10.95
C VAL A 213 4.80 14.94 11.24
N ALA A 214 4.33 13.83 10.66
CA ALA A 214 4.98 12.54 10.82
C ALA A 214 6.38 12.54 10.19
N HIS A 215 7.24 11.58 10.58
CA HIS A 215 8.63 11.55 10.11
C HIS A 215 8.77 11.59 8.58
N VAL A 216 7.87 10.91 7.85
CA VAL A 216 7.77 10.96 6.38
C VAL A 216 6.37 11.44 5.98
N GLY A 217 5.96 12.56 6.58
CA GLY A 217 4.60 13.08 6.48
C GLY A 217 4.38 14.24 5.51
N PHE A 218 5.28 14.43 4.54
CA PHE A 218 5.35 15.57 3.62
C PHE A 218 3.99 16.04 3.09
N CYS A 219 3.89 17.34 2.76
CA CYS A 219 2.67 17.93 2.21
C CYS A 219 2.37 17.41 0.81
N TRP A 220 1.13 17.00 0.54
CA TRP A 220 0.72 16.53 -0.78
C TRP A 220 0.35 17.66 -1.74
N LEU A 221 0.28 18.91 -1.24
CA LEU A 221 0.11 20.12 -2.07
C LEU A 221 1.44 20.62 -2.67
N GLN A 222 2.53 19.88 -2.48
CA GLN A 222 3.82 20.23 -3.08
C GLN A 222 3.75 20.25 -4.61
N TRP A 223 4.45 21.21 -5.21
CA TRP A 223 4.52 21.41 -6.67
C TRP A 223 5.55 20.46 -7.29
N THR A 224 5.33 19.16 -7.09
CA THR A 224 6.15 18.08 -7.65
C THR A 224 5.26 17.05 -8.30
N ASP A 225 5.82 16.27 -9.21
CA ASP A 225 5.20 15.09 -9.81
C ASP A 225 4.68 14.12 -8.75
N VAL A 226 5.47 13.86 -7.71
CA VAL A 226 5.09 13.01 -6.57
C VAL A 226 3.89 13.60 -5.82
N GLY A 227 3.89 14.91 -5.56
CA GLY A 227 2.78 15.60 -4.90
C GLY A 227 1.49 15.52 -5.69
N ALA A 228 1.53 15.95 -6.95
CA ALA A 228 0.38 15.93 -7.86
C ALA A 228 -0.16 14.50 -8.07
N GLY A 229 0.72 13.55 -8.38
CA GLY A 229 0.36 12.16 -8.59
C GLY A 229 -0.30 11.53 -7.36
N THR A 230 0.24 11.83 -6.17
CA THR A 230 -0.32 11.33 -4.91
C THR A 230 -1.69 11.95 -4.61
N LEU A 231 -1.77 13.28 -4.60
CA LEU A 231 -2.99 14.00 -4.23
C LEU A 231 -4.15 13.70 -5.18
N LEU A 232 -3.92 13.82 -6.49
CA LEU A 232 -4.97 13.63 -7.48
C LEU A 232 -5.48 12.18 -7.49
N THR A 233 -4.59 11.20 -7.38
CA THR A 233 -5.02 9.79 -7.34
C THR A 233 -5.84 9.49 -6.09
N VAL A 234 -5.44 10.02 -4.93
CA VAL A 234 -6.20 9.82 -3.69
C VAL A 234 -7.54 10.54 -3.71
N LEU A 235 -7.62 11.78 -4.20
CA LEU A 235 -8.89 12.48 -4.35
C LEU A 235 -9.86 11.73 -5.27
N ALA A 236 -9.37 11.21 -6.40
CA ALA A 236 -10.18 10.40 -7.31
C ALA A 236 -10.66 9.11 -6.65
N ALA A 237 -9.78 8.40 -5.92
CA ALA A 237 -10.13 7.17 -5.21
C ALA A 237 -11.18 7.41 -4.11
N ILE A 238 -11.05 8.50 -3.34
CA ILE A 238 -12.03 8.86 -2.31
C ILE A 238 -13.36 9.23 -2.95
N HIS A 239 -13.38 10.07 -3.99
CA HIS A 239 -14.61 10.39 -4.71
C HIS A 239 -15.32 9.14 -5.22
N ASP A 240 -14.60 8.26 -5.91
CA ASP A 240 -15.20 7.06 -6.52
C ASP A 240 -15.79 6.11 -5.46
N ALA A 241 -15.13 5.96 -4.31
CA ALA A 241 -15.64 5.12 -3.22
C ALA A 241 -16.81 5.76 -2.44
N THR A 242 -16.85 7.10 -2.37
CA THR A 242 -17.81 7.83 -1.50
C THR A 242 -18.99 8.44 -2.25
N ALA A 243 -18.85 8.68 -3.55
CA ALA A 243 -19.72 9.51 -4.38
C ALA A 243 -19.89 10.96 -3.85
N ASP A 244 -19.02 11.41 -2.94
CA ASP A 244 -19.07 12.78 -2.40
C ASP A 244 -18.40 13.75 -3.39
N ALA A 245 -19.21 14.65 -3.94
CA ALA A 245 -18.82 15.64 -4.93
C ALA A 245 -17.68 16.55 -4.46
N HIS A 246 -17.54 16.79 -3.15
CA HIS A 246 -16.46 17.60 -2.59
C HIS A 246 -15.07 17.14 -3.08
N TRP A 247 -14.82 15.83 -3.10
CA TRP A 247 -13.53 15.27 -3.50
C TRP A 247 -13.26 15.41 -5.00
N ARG A 248 -14.30 15.31 -5.84
CA ARG A 248 -14.16 15.57 -7.29
C ARG A 248 -13.91 17.06 -7.55
N ASP A 249 -14.63 17.94 -6.87
CA ASP A 249 -14.48 19.37 -7.07
C ASP A 249 -13.07 19.82 -6.63
N LEU A 250 -12.55 19.25 -5.54
CA LEU A 250 -11.17 19.45 -5.11
C LEU A 250 -10.15 18.85 -6.11
N TYR A 251 -10.42 17.66 -6.65
CA TYR A 251 -9.60 17.07 -7.73
C TYR A 251 -9.50 18.05 -8.92
N SER A 252 -10.64 18.53 -9.42
CA SER A 252 -10.71 19.44 -10.56
C SER A 252 -10.00 20.76 -10.30
N ALA A 253 -10.16 21.33 -9.10
CA ALA A 253 -9.47 22.55 -8.71
C ALA A 253 -7.94 22.38 -8.67
N ARG A 254 -7.45 21.20 -8.30
CA ARG A 254 -6.02 20.89 -8.19
C ARG A 254 -5.39 20.41 -9.49
N SER A 255 -6.17 19.84 -10.42
CA SER A 255 -5.67 19.40 -11.74
C SER A 255 -5.43 20.54 -12.72
N LEU A 256 -5.96 21.74 -12.43
CA LEU A 256 -5.85 22.94 -13.28
C LEU A 256 -4.76 23.91 -12.83
N MET A 257 -4.06 23.61 -11.73
CA MET A 257 -2.94 24.39 -11.19
C MET A 257 -1.62 23.81 -11.66
#